data_AF-A0A965IFG4-F1
#
_entry.id   AF-A0A965IFG4-F1
#
_cell.length_a   1.000
_cell.length_b   1.000
_cell.length_c   1.000
_cell.angle_alpha   90.00
_cell.angle_beta   90.00
_cell.angle_gamma   90.00
#
_symmetry.space_group_name_H-M   'P 1'
#
loop_
_entity.id
_entity.type
_entity.pdbx_description
1 polymer ?
#
loop_
_entity_poly.entity_id
_entity_poly.type
_entity_poly.pdbx_seq_one_letter_code
_entity_poly.pdbx_strand_id
1 'polypeptide(L)'
;MLTKIPSSSCDREGHVASPAVLIRGLWRHFSRKRRSQFAALLALLTMSSIAETISIGAVIPFLGALTAPEHLYSNPAMQPWFVRAGLTQPADLLVPVSIAFGLAAIIAGATRLLSLWASTRLSFAAGADLSGAIYRKTLYQPYSVHISRNSSEVINSVTNKTTAVIYSGILPVVQVVSSIIMLLMILALFLSVNAVAALSAIGAFGGLYFVIAKLARSRLVKDGERVARESVIVP
;
A
#
# COMPACT_ATOMS: atom_id res chain seq x y z
N MET A 1 10.51 -49.99 7.72
CA MET A 1 11.71 -49.12 7.74
C MET A 1 11.31 -47.76 7.16
N LEU A 2 10.74 -46.89 8.01
CA LEU A 2 10.11 -45.61 7.61
C LEU A 2 11.15 -44.50 7.71
N THR A 3 11.71 -44.09 6.58
CA THR A 3 12.60 -42.92 6.50
C THR A 3 11.77 -41.65 6.58
N LYS A 4 11.78 -41.08 7.78
CA LYS A 4 11.27 -39.77 8.17
C LYS A 4 11.79 -38.68 7.22
N ILE A 5 10.92 -38.13 6.39
CA ILE A 5 11.21 -36.94 5.57
C ILE A 5 11.43 -35.77 6.55
N PRO A 6 12.57 -35.06 6.50
CA PRO A 6 12.79 -33.94 7.40
C PRO A 6 11.91 -32.77 6.95
N SER A 7 10.89 -32.46 7.75
CA SER A 7 10.13 -31.21 7.69
C SER A 7 11.05 -30.06 8.11
N SER A 8 11.82 -29.52 7.17
CA SER A 8 12.83 -28.47 7.38
C SER A 8 12.25 -27.06 7.53
N SER A 9 11.09 -26.92 8.18
CA SER A 9 10.49 -25.60 8.45
C SER A 9 9.77 -25.52 9.80
N CYS A 10 10.04 -26.44 10.72
CA CYS A 10 9.64 -26.28 12.12
C CYS A 10 10.87 -25.79 12.89
N ASP A 11 10.93 -24.48 13.15
CA ASP A 11 11.76 -23.95 14.24
C ASP A 11 11.35 -24.69 15.53
N ARG A 12 12.33 -25.09 16.34
CA ARG A 12 12.16 -25.97 17.52
C ARG A 12 11.33 -25.36 18.66
N GLU A 13 10.70 -24.22 18.45
CA GLU A 13 9.81 -23.57 19.39
C GLU A 13 8.55 -23.20 18.61
N GLY A 14 7.36 -23.46 19.16
CA GLY A 14 6.05 -23.24 18.51
C GLY A 14 5.69 -21.78 18.20
N HIS A 15 6.68 -20.93 17.89
CA HIS A 15 6.51 -19.60 17.35
C HIS A 15 6.17 -19.70 15.86
N VAL A 16 4.96 -19.26 15.53
CA VAL A 16 4.54 -18.96 14.16
C VAL A 16 5.59 -18.03 13.56
N ALA A 17 6.27 -18.46 12.49
CA ALA A 17 7.35 -17.68 11.87
C ALA A 17 6.89 -16.24 11.62
N SER A 18 7.71 -15.26 12.03
CA SER A 18 7.32 -13.86 11.90
C SER A 18 6.98 -13.51 10.43
N PRO A 19 5.96 -12.67 10.18
CA PRO A 19 5.54 -12.34 8.81
C PRO A 19 6.72 -11.84 7.94
N ALA A 20 7.67 -11.13 8.55
CA ALA A 20 8.87 -10.63 7.92
C ALA A 20 9.79 -11.75 7.37
N VAL A 21 9.94 -12.86 8.10
CA VAL A 21 10.77 -14.00 7.68
C VAL A 21 10.12 -14.73 6.50
N LEU A 22 8.80 -14.91 6.53
CA LEU A 22 8.03 -15.52 5.44
C LEU A 22 8.11 -14.68 4.16
N ILE A 23 7.95 -13.36 4.27
CA ILE A 23 8.07 -12.42 3.15
C ILE A 23 9.50 -12.46 2.56
N ARG A 24 10.52 -12.49 3.41
CA ARG A 24 11.93 -12.57 2.97
C ARG A 24 12.24 -13.87 2.24
N GLY A 25 11.65 -14.99 2.69
CA GLY A 25 11.72 -16.28 2.00
C GLY A 25 11.06 -16.26 0.61
N LEU A 26 9.91 -15.61 0.50
CA LEU A 26 9.20 -15.38 -0.77
C LEU A 26 10.00 -14.51 -1.73
N TRP A 27 10.66 -13.46 -1.22
CA TRP A 27 11.48 -12.56 -2.03
C TRP A 27 12.64 -13.26 -2.76
N ARG A 28 13.20 -14.31 -2.16
CA ARG A 28 14.26 -15.12 -2.78
C ARG A 28 13.76 -15.90 -4.01
N HIS A 29 12.47 -16.21 -4.08
CA HIS A 29 11.87 -16.97 -5.18
C HIS A 29 11.45 -16.10 -6.38
N PHE A 30 11.44 -14.77 -6.24
CA PHE A 30 11.16 -13.88 -7.37
C PHE A 30 12.33 -13.76 -8.33
N SER A 31 12.01 -13.80 -9.63
CA SER A 31 12.97 -13.60 -10.71
C SER A 31 13.61 -12.20 -10.68
N ARG A 32 14.81 -12.05 -11.25
CA ARG A 32 15.52 -10.75 -11.33
C ARG A 32 14.70 -9.67 -12.05
N LYS A 33 13.88 -10.06 -13.03
CA LYS A 33 12.93 -9.18 -13.74
C LYS A 33 11.84 -8.66 -12.79
N ARG A 34 11.22 -9.53 -11.97
CA ARG A 34 10.19 -9.15 -11.01
C ARG A 34 10.72 -8.18 -9.94
N ARG A 35 11.94 -8.40 -9.46
CA ARG A 35 12.57 -7.48 -8.50
C ARG A 35 12.75 -6.07 -9.07
N SER A 36 13.17 -5.97 -10.33
CA SER A 36 13.25 -4.67 -11.02
C SER A 36 11.88 -4.02 -11.20
N GLN A 37 10.84 -4.80 -11.53
CA GLN A 37 9.47 -4.31 -11.61
C GLN A 37 8.94 -3.82 -10.25
N PHE A 38 9.27 -4.48 -9.13
CA PHE A 38 8.92 -3.99 -7.80
C PHE A 38 9.67 -2.71 -7.44
N ALA A 39 10.93 -2.55 -7.86
CA ALA A 39 11.67 -1.30 -7.69
C ALA A 39 11.06 -0.16 -8.53
N ALA A 40 10.68 -0.44 -9.77
CA ALA A 40 9.96 0.51 -10.62
C ALA A 40 8.58 0.87 -10.02
N LEU A 41 7.89 -0.11 -9.43
CA LEU A 41 6.64 0.14 -8.71
C LEU A 41 6.87 1.05 -7.50
N LEU A 42 7.94 0.84 -6.73
CA LEU A 42 8.27 1.70 -5.60
C LEU A 42 8.48 3.15 -6.05
N ALA A 43 9.21 3.38 -7.15
CA ALA A 43 9.38 4.71 -7.73
C ALA A 43 8.05 5.31 -8.21
N LEU A 44 7.19 4.50 -8.83
CA LEU A 44 5.86 4.96 -9.25
C LEU A 44 4.98 5.34 -8.05
N LEU A 45 5.03 4.57 -6.96
CA LEU A 45 4.30 4.87 -5.73
C LEU A 45 4.79 6.19 -5.11
N THR A 46 6.10 6.44 -5.05
CA THR A 46 6.62 7.72 -4.54
C THR A 46 6.22 8.90 -5.43
N MET A 47 6.29 8.75 -6.75
CA MET A 47 5.83 9.77 -7.71
C MET A 47 4.34 10.06 -7.56
N SER A 48 3.50 9.04 -7.38
CA SER A 48 2.07 9.20 -7.11
C SER A 48 1.83 9.95 -5.80
N SER A 49 2.56 9.61 -4.73
CA SER A 49 2.42 10.28 -3.44
C SER A 49 2.84 11.75 -3.49
N ILE A 50 3.89 12.07 -4.25
CA ILE A 50 4.31 13.45 -4.51
C ILE A 50 3.20 14.20 -5.25
N ALA A 51 2.65 13.62 -6.33
CA ALA A 51 1.59 14.25 -7.11
C ALA A 51 0.32 14.51 -6.29
N GLU A 52 -0.13 13.54 -5.47
CA GLU A 52 -1.26 13.72 -4.56
C GLU A 52 -0.98 14.80 -3.52
N THR A 53 0.22 14.82 -2.93
CA THR A 53 0.60 15.83 -1.94
C THR A 53 0.63 17.24 -2.54
N ILE A 54 1.15 17.39 -3.76
CA ILE A 54 1.13 18.66 -4.50
C ILE A 54 -0.30 19.09 -4.78
N SER A 55 -1.17 18.18 -5.24
CA SER A 55 -2.57 18.48 -5.52
C SER A 55 -3.34 18.92 -4.27
N ILE A 56 -3.10 18.28 -3.11
CA ILE A 56 -3.67 18.69 -1.82
C ILE A 56 -3.14 20.07 -1.42
N GLY A 57 -1.82 20.30 -1.53
CA GLY A 57 -1.20 21.59 -1.22
C GLY A 57 -1.70 22.73 -2.11
N ALA A 58 -2.02 22.44 -3.37
CA ALA A 58 -2.53 23.42 -4.34
C ALA A 58 -3.94 23.94 -4.02
N VAL A 59 -4.67 23.31 -3.09
CA VAL A 59 -5.96 23.83 -2.59
C VAL A 59 -5.80 25.18 -1.91
N ILE A 60 -4.69 25.39 -1.17
CA ILE A 60 -4.44 26.64 -0.44
C ILE A 60 -4.29 27.84 -1.39
N PRO A 61 -3.39 27.85 -2.40
CA PRO A 61 -3.27 28.96 -3.32
C PRO A 61 -4.54 29.15 -4.18
N PHE A 62 -5.27 28.08 -4.50
CA PHE A 62 -6.55 28.19 -5.21
C PHE A 62 -7.61 28.93 -4.36
N LEU A 63 -7.82 28.52 -3.11
CA LEU A 63 -8.75 29.21 -2.21
C LEU A 63 -8.30 30.63 -1.92
N GLY A 64 -7.00 30.89 -1.79
CA GLY A 64 -6.46 32.23 -1.63
C GLY A 64 -6.76 33.13 -2.83
N ALA A 65 -6.55 32.64 -4.05
CA ALA A 65 -6.89 33.37 -5.28
C ALA A 65 -8.41 33.63 -5.43
N LEU A 66 -9.25 32.73 -4.90
CA LEU A 66 -10.71 32.87 -4.96
C LEU A 66 -11.29 33.81 -3.91
N THR A 67 -10.73 33.82 -2.70
CA THR A 67 -11.30 34.55 -1.55
C THR A 67 -10.70 35.94 -1.36
N ALA A 68 -9.39 36.09 -1.58
CA ALA A 68 -8.69 37.35 -1.38
C ALA A 68 -7.45 37.45 -2.30
N PRO A 69 -7.66 37.63 -3.62
CA PRO A 69 -6.59 37.60 -4.63
C PRO A 69 -5.51 38.67 -4.39
N GLU A 70 -5.84 39.77 -3.72
CA GLU A 70 -4.93 40.87 -3.39
C GLU A 70 -3.77 40.38 -2.51
N HIS A 71 -4.03 39.50 -1.55
CA HIS A 71 -3.00 38.95 -0.67
C HIS A 71 -2.01 38.06 -1.44
N LEU A 72 -2.49 37.26 -2.40
CA LEU A 72 -1.61 36.45 -3.24
C LEU A 72 -0.81 37.33 -4.21
N TYR A 73 -1.45 38.31 -4.83
CA TYR A 73 -0.82 39.22 -5.80
C TYR A 73 0.26 40.10 -5.17
N SER A 74 0.04 40.53 -3.92
CA SER A 74 1.00 41.35 -3.16
C SER A 74 2.25 40.59 -2.68
N ASN A 75 2.29 39.26 -2.82
CA ASN A 75 3.43 38.47 -2.37
C ASN A 75 4.69 38.71 -3.24
N PRO A 76 5.78 39.25 -2.68
CA PRO A 76 6.99 39.61 -3.45
C PRO A 76 7.61 38.43 -4.19
N ALA A 77 7.48 37.20 -3.65
CA ALA A 77 8.04 35.99 -4.27
C ALA A 77 7.30 35.58 -5.56
N MET A 78 6.02 35.95 -5.70
CA MET A 78 5.19 35.58 -6.84
C MET A 78 5.17 36.65 -7.94
N GLN A 79 5.49 37.91 -7.62
CA GLN A 79 5.50 39.03 -8.57
C GLN A 79 6.30 38.76 -9.88
N PRO A 80 7.52 38.17 -9.86
CA PRO A 80 8.28 37.94 -11.09
C PRO A 80 7.56 36.99 -12.06
N TRP A 81 6.77 36.06 -11.54
CA TRP A 81 5.99 35.11 -12.33
C TRP A 81 4.74 35.76 -12.90
N PHE A 82 4.07 36.61 -12.13
CA PHE A 82 2.89 37.36 -12.57
C PHE A 82 3.22 38.38 -13.66
N VAL A 83 4.32 39.12 -13.52
CA VAL A 83 4.78 40.09 -14.53
C VAL A 83 5.15 39.39 -15.83
N ARG A 84 5.85 38.24 -15.78
CA ARG A 84 6.14 37.44 -16.99
C ARG A 84 4.88 36.87 -17.64
N ALA A 85 3.86 36.54 -16.86
CA ALA A 85 2.58 36.03 -17.35
C ALA A 85 1.65 37.15 -17.86
N GLY A 86 2.02 38.42 -17.73
CA GLY A 86 1.19 39.56 -18.15
C GLY A 86 -0.01 39.85 -17.23
N LEU A 87 0.00 39.32 -16.00
CA LEU A 87 -1.10 39.49 -15.04
C LEU A 87 -0.97 40.84 -14.33
N THR A 88 -1.81 41.79 -14.73
CA THR A 88 -1.75 43.18 -14.23
C THR A 88 -2.76 43.46 -13.12
N GLN A 89 -3.83 42.68 -13.03
CA GLN A 89 -4.85 42.83 -11.98
C GLN A 89 -4.94 41.57 -11.11
N PRO A 90 -5.28 41.71 -9.81
CA PRO A 90 -5.51 40.56 -8.93
C PRO A 90 -6.60 39.62 -9.43
N ALA A 91 -7.62 40.14 -10.11
CA ALA A 91 -8.73 39.35 -10.68
C ALA A 91 -8.26 38.38 -11.78
N ASP A 92 -7.19 38.71 -12.50
CA ASP A 92 -6.63 37.88 -13.58
C ASP A 92 -5.97 36.60 -13.04
N LEU A 93 -5.71 36.53 -11.72
CA LEU A 93 -5.05 35.40 -11.08
C LEU A 93 -5.94 34.16 -10.98
N LEU A 94 -7.27 34.34 -10.91
CA LEU A 94 -8.20 33.26 -10.62
C LEU A 94 -8.17 32.17 -11.70
N VAL A 95 -8.27 32.55 -12.98
CA VAL A 95 -8.31 31.62 -14.11
C VAL A 95 -7.04 30.74 -14.22
N PRO A 96 -5.81 31.29 -14.25
CA PRO A 96 -4.59 30.48 -14.38
C PRO A 96 -4.36 29.58 -13.17
N VAL A 97 -4.66 30.05 -11.95
CA VAL A 97 -4.54 29.23 -10.73
C VAL A 97 -5.58 28.09 -10.74
N SER A 98 -6.80 28.35 -11.21
CA SER A 98 -7.84 27.32 -11.36
C SER A 98 -7.44 26.24 -12.36
N ILE A 99 -6.88 26.64 -13.51
CA ILE A 99 -6.39 25.71 -14.54
C ILE A 99 -5.22 24.89 -13.97
N ALA A 100 -4.26 25.53 -13.30
CA ALA A 100 -3.13 24.84 -12.68
C ALA A 100 -3.58 23.84 -11.60
N PHE A 101 -4.54 24.23 -10.76
CA PHE A 101 -5.14 23.34 -9.75
C PHE A 101 -5.86 22.15 -10.40
N GLY A 102 -6.69 22.39 -11.42
CA GLY A 102 -7.38 21.34 -12.16
C GLY A 102 -6.42 20.36 -12.83
N LEU A 103 -5.36 20.86 -13.49
CA LEU A 103 -4.31 20.03 -14.08
C LEU A 103 -3.56 19.22 -13.02
N ALA A 104 -3.19 19.82 -11.89
CA ALA A 104 -2.54 19.11 -10.79
C ALA A 104 -3.42 18.00 -10.23
N ALA A 105 -4.73 18.24 -10.06
CA ALA A 105 -5.69 17.24 -9.60
C ALA A 105 -5.86 16.08 -10.60
N ILE A 106 -5.94 16.38 -11.90
CA ILE A 106 -6.02 15.35 -12.95
C ILE A 106 -4.74 14.50 -12.99
N ILE A 107 -3.56 15.13 -12.91
CA ILE A 107 -2.28 14.43 -12.89
C ILE A 107 -2.15 13.54 -11.64
N ALA A 108 -2.54 14.05 -10.47
CA ALA A 108 -2.59 13.28 -9.23
C ALA A 108 -3.54 12.07 -9.36
N GLY A 109 -4.76 12.27 -9.89
CA GLY A 109 -5.71 11.19 -10.14
C GLY A 109 -5.19 10.15 -11.14
N ALA A 110 -4.56 10.58 -12.24
CA ALA A 110 -4.01 9.69 -13.24
C ALA A 110 -2.84 8.85 -12.68
N THR A 111 -1.92 9.47 -11.94
CA THR A 111 -0.81 8.75 -11.29
C THR A 111 -1.29 7.79 -10.20
N ARG A 112 -2.36 8.15 -9.49
CA ARG A 112 -3.04 7.29 -8.50
C ARG A 112 -3.66 6.05 -9.13
N LEU A 113 -4.40 6.23 -10.23
CA LEU A 113 -4.98 5.12 -11.00
C LEU A 113 -3.89 4.23 -11.60
N LEU A 114 -2.84 4.82 -12.17
CA LEU A 114 -1.71 4.08 -12.72
C LEU A 114 -1.00 3.25 -11.64
N SER A 115 -0.80 3.81 -10.46
CA SER A 115 -0.19 3.12 -9.31
C SER A 115 -1.04 1.96 -8.80
N LEU A 116 -2.36 2.14 -8.72
CA LEU A 116 -3.28 1.09 -8.33
C LEU A 116 -3.28 -0.06 -9.34
N TRP A 117 -3.37 0.28 -10.62
CA TRP A 117 -3.32 -0.71 -11.71
C TRP A 117 -1.99 -1.46 -11.72
N ALA A 118 -0.86 -0.76 -11.63
CA ALA A 118 0.47 -1.36 -11.63
C ALA A 118 0.70 -2.25 -10.41
N SER A 119 0.29 -1.82 -9.22
CA SER A 119 0.36 -2.59 -7.97
C SER A 119 -0.42 -3.89 -8.08
N THR A 120 -1.65 -3.81 -8.59
CA THR A 120 -2.53 -4.96 -8.78
C THR A 120 -1.94 -5.91 -9.83
N ARG A 121 -1.62 -5.39 -11.02
CA ARG A 121 -1.06 -6.18 -12.14
C ARG A 121 0.23 -6.89 -11.74
N LEU A 122 1.16 -6.20 -11.07
CA LEU A 122 2.42 -6.79 -10.65
C LEU A 122 2.22 -7.86 -9.57
N SER A 123 1.33 -7.64 -8.61
CA SER A 123 1.02 -8.61 -7.56
C SER A 123 0.41 -9.91 -8.11
N PHE A 124 -0.53 -9.82 -9.04
CA PHE A 124 -1.09 -11.00 -9.71
C PHE A 124 -0.07 -11.71 -10.60
N ALA A 125 0.75 -10.96 -11.32
CA ALA A 125 1.77 -11.53 -12.19
C ALA A 125 2.89 -12.23 -11.38
N ALA A 126 3.28 -11.66 -10.24
CA ALA A 126 4.13 -12.30 -9.24
C ALA A 126 3.52 -13.59 -8.69
N GLY A 127 2.20 -13.58 -8.42
CA GLY A 127 1.44 -14.76 -8.03
C GLY A 127 1.44 -15.86 -9.07
N ALA A 128 1.20 -15.53 -10.34
CA ALA A 128 1.21 -16.48 -11.44
C ALA A 128 2.60 -17.14 -11.63
N ASP A 129 3.68 -16.36 -11.52
CA ASP A 129 5.05 -16.89 -11.56
C ASP A 129 5.29 -17.89 -10.41
N LEU A 130 4.78 -17.59 -9.22
CA LEU A 130 4.89 -18.46 -8.04
C LEU A 130 4.09 -19.76 -8.23
N SER A 131 2.83 -19.65 -8.68
CA SER A 131 1.98 -20.82 -8.99
C SER A 131 2.66 -21.71 -10.02
N GLY A 132 3.19 -21.12 -11.10
CA GLY A 132 3.89 -21.85 -12.16
C GLY A 132 5.17 -22.53 -11.66
N ALA A 133 5.94 -21.86 -10.78
CA ALA A 133 7.14 -22.45 -10.18
C ALA A 133 6.82 -23.62 -9.25
N ILE A 134 5.75 -23.52 -8.44
CA ILE A 134 5.27 -24.60 -7.57
C ILE A 134 4.79 -25.78 -8.42
N TYR A 135 3.94 -25.51 -9.42
CA TYR A 135 3.43 -26.53 -10.34
C TYR A 135 4.56 -27.29 -11.04
N ARG A 136 5.56 -26.55 -11.56
CA ARG A 136 6.74 -27.15 -12.19
C ARG A 136 7.50 -28.04 -11.21
N LYS A 137 7.76 -27.56 -9.99
CA LYS A 137 8.44 -28.37 -8.96
C LYS A 137 7.66 -29.63 -8.62
N THR A 138 6.33 -29.57 -8.56
CA THR A 138 5.49 -30.74 -8.31
C THR A 138 5.62 -31.76 -9.44
N LEU A 139 5.59 -31.31 -10.70
CA LEU A 139 5.68 -32.20 -11.87
C LEU A 139 6.99 -33.00 -11.92
N TYR A 140 8.11 -32.42 -11.44
CA TYR A 140 9.42 -33.08 -11.40
C TYR A 140 9.68 -33.89 -10.12
N GLN A 141 8.69 -34.09 -9.25
CA GLN A 141 8.84 -34.95 -8.07
C GLN A 141 8.88 -36.45 -8.46
N PRO A 142 9.59 -37.30 -7.70
CA PRO A 142 9.65 -38.73 -7.97
C PRO A 142 8.25 -39.36 -7.92
N TYR A 143 8.05 -40.41 -8.71
CA TYR A 143 6.75 -41.09 -8.85
C TYR A 143 6.19 -41.59 -7.51
N SER A 144 7.06 -41.99 -6.58
CA SER A 144 6.69 -42.38 -5.21
C SER A 144 5.95 -41.28 -4.43
N VAL A 145 6.24 -40.01 -4.70
CA VAL A 145 5.54 -38.87 -4.08
C VAL A 145 4.19 -38.61 -4.76
N HIS A 146 4.10 -38.88 -6.07
CA HIS A 146 2.84 -38.74 -6.81
C HIS A 146 1.79 -39.78 -6.41
N ILE A 147 2.19 -41.02 -6.14
CA ILE A 147 1.26 -42.09 -5.70
C ILE A 147 0.84 -41.96 -4.23
N SER A 148 1.59 -41.20 -3.43
CA SER A 148 1.32 -41.02 -1.99
C SER A 148 0.50 -39.76 -1.68
N ARG A 149 0.18 -38.93 -2.69
CA ARG A 149 -0.62 -37.72 -2.53
C ARG A 149 -1.80 -37.71 -3.48
N ASN A 150 -2.92 -37.15 -3.02
CA ASN A 150 -4.08 -36.96 -3.87
C ASN A 150 -3.84 -35.81 -4.86
N SER A 151 -4.10 -36.04 -6.14
CA SER A 151 -3.95 -35.02 -7.19
C SER A 151 -4.84 -33.79 -6.93
N SER A 152 -6.03 -33.97 -6.37
CA SER A 152 -6.91 -32.87 -5.95
C SER A 152 -6.29 -32.04 -4.82
N GLU A 153 -5.52 -32.63 -3.90
CA GLU A 153 -4.81 -31.89 -2.85
C GLU A 153 -3.68 -31.03 -3.42
N VAL A 154 -2.98 -31.58 -4.43
CA VAL A 154 -1.92 -30.87 -5.17
C VAL A 154 -2.52 -29.70 -5.96
N ILE A 155 -3.60 -29.93 -6.71
CA ILE A 155 -4.30 -28.90 -7.49
C ILE A 155 -4.84 -27.82 -6.54
N ASN A 156 -5.51 -28.22 -5.46
CA ASN A 156 -6.03 -27.29 -4.45
C ASN A 156 -4.89 -26.46 -3.81
N SER A 157 -3.74 -27.09 -3.54
CA SER A 157 -2.58 -26.37 -3.02
C SER A 157 -1.98 -25.38 -4.02
N VAL A 158 -1.88 -25.74 -5.31
CA VAL A 158 -1.34 -24.84 -6.34
C VAL A 158 -2.29 -23.67 -6.59
N THR A 159 -3.59 -23.91 -6.68
CA THR A 159 -4.58 -22.88 -7.04
C THR A 159 -4.97 -22.04 -5.83
N ASN A 160 -5.42 -22.65 -4.74
CA ASN A 160 -6.02 -21.91 -3.63
C ASN A 160 -4.99 -21.35 -2.64
N LYS A 161 -3.95 -22.11 -2.28
CA LYS A 161 -2.91 -21.57 -1.36
C LYS A 161 -2.08 -20.48 -2.03
N THR A 162 -1.78 -20.59 -3.32
CA THR A 162 -1.05 -19.53 -4.02
C THR A 162 -1.90 -18.28 -4.18
N THR A 163 -3.20 -18.43 -4.46
CA THR A 163 -4.14 -17.30 -4.48
C THR A 163 -4.23 -16.62 -3.12
N ALA A 164 -4.29 -17.39 -2.03
CA ALA A 164 -4.23 -16.85 -0.67
C ALA A 164 -2.91 -16.08 -0.42
N VAL A 165 -1.75 -16.55 -0.88
CA VAL A 165 -0.49 -15.81 -0.75
C VAL A 165 -0.52 -14.47 -1.50
N ILE A 166 -1.22 -14.37 -2.63
CA ILE A 166 -1.37 -13.12 -3.38
C ILE A 166 -2.23 -12.13 -2.59
N TYR A 167 -3.45 -12.53 -2.22
CA TYR A 167 -4.44 -11.65 -1.59
C TYR A 167 -4.13 -11.35 -0.11
N SER A 168 -3.55 -12.30 0.62
CA SER A 168 -3.25 -12.18 2.04
C SER A 168 -1.78 -11.79 2.32
N GLY A 169 -0.92 -11.80 1.29
CA GLY A 169 0.51 -11.57 1.45
C GLY A 169 1.04 -10.45 0.56
N ILE A 170 1.13 -10.69 -0.75
CA ILE A 170 1.80 -9.76 -1.68
C ILE A 170 1.03 -8.43 -1.77
N LEU A 171 -0.27 -8.50 -2.03
CA LEU A 171 -1.10 -7.31 -2.25
C LEU A 171 -1.17 -6.41 -0.99
N PRO A 172 -1.42 -6.95 0.23
CA PRO A 172 -1.41 -6.16 1.46
C PRO A 172 -0.05 -5.54 1.75
N VAL A 173 1.06 -6.24 1.49
CA VAL A 173 2.41 -5.67 1.72
C VAL A 173 2.65 -4.47 0.81
N VAL A 174 2.31 -4.57 -0.48
CA VAL A 174 2.41 -3.44 -1.42
C VAL A 174 1.52 -2.28 -0.98
N GLN A 175 0.29 -2.56 -0.53
CA GLN A 175 -0.63 -1.55 -0.03
C GLN A 175 -0.14 -0.87 1.25
N VAL A 176 0.45 -1.60 2.18
CA VAL A 176 1.04 -1.06 3.42
C VAL A 176 2.21 -0.14 3.07
N VAL A 177 3.11 -0.57 2.19
CA VAL A 177 4.23 0.27 1.74
C VAL A 177 3.72 1.55 1.06
N SER A 178 2.75 1.45 0.16
CA SER A 178 2.12 2.61 -0.48
C SER A 178 1.50 3.55 0.56
N SER A 179 0.78 3.00 1.54
CA SER A 179 0.10 3.79 2.58
C SER A 179 1.09 4.49 3.50
N ILE A 180 2.22 3.86 3.84
CA ILE A 180 3.29 4.47 4.63
C ILE A 180 3.92 5.63 3.87
N ILE A 181 4.25 5.46 2.58
CA ILE A 181 4.83 6.53 1.76
C ILE A 181 3.85 7.71 1.68
N MET A 182 2.57 7.43 1.41
CA MET A 182 1.51 8.45 1.41
C MET A 182 1.41 9.21 2.73
N LEU A 183 1.36 8.48 3.84
CA LEU A 183 1.30 9.06 5.18
C LEU A 183 2.49 9.98 5.45
N LEU A 184 3.71 9.53 5.14
CA LEU A 184 4.92 10.33 5.33
C LEU A 184 4.91 11.61 4.50
N MET A 185 4.47 11.55 3.24
CA MET A 185 4.42 12.73 2.37
C MET A 185 3.38 13.75 2.84
N ILE A 186 2.19 13.30 3.24
CA ILE A 186 1.14 14.19 3.77
C ILE A 186 1.57 14.80 5.10
N LEU A 187 2.16 14.01 6.00
CA LEU A 187 2.69 14.51 7.28
C LEU A 187 3.78 15.55 7.07
N ALA A 188 4.71 15.30 6.13
CA ALA A 188 5.76 16.25 5.79
C ALA A 188 5.18 17.58 5.26
N LEU A 189 4.16 17.53 4.41
CA LEU A 189 3.46 18.73 3.94
C LEU A 189 2.81 19.49 5.10
N PHE A 190 2.05 18.81 5.95
CA PHE A 190 1.31 19.45 7.03
C PHE A 190 2.24 20.07 8.08
N LEU A 191 3.33 19.38 8.44
CA LEU A 191 4.35 19.91 9.33
C LEU A 191 5.06 21.14 8.74
N SER A 192 5.25 21.16 7.41
CA SER A 192 5.86 22.31 6.71
C SER A 192 4.92 23.53 6.66
N VAL A 193 3.60 23.34 6.63
CA VAL A 193 2.61 24.42 6.61
C VAL A 193 2.34 24.96 8.03
N ASN A 194 1.98 24.09 8.97
CA ASN A 194 1.75 24.48 10.36
C ASN A 194 1.94 23.30 11.31
N ALA A 195 3.09 23.26 11.99
CA ALA A 195 3.46 22.19 12.89
C ALA A 195 2.50 22.00 14.09
N VAL A 196 1.95 23.09 14.64
CA VAL A 196 1.05 23.02 15.80
C VAL A 196 -0.30 22.39 15.41
N ALA A 197 -0.87 22.81 14.29
CA ALA A 197 -2.11 22.24 13.76
C ALA A 197 -1.94 20.77 13.35
N ALA A 198 -0.78 20.42 12.78
CA ALA A 198 -0.47 19.04 12.44
C ALA A 198 -0.35 18.14 13.69
N LEU A 199 0.40 18.57 14.71
CA LEU A 199 0.58 17.83 15.96
C LEU A 199 -0.73 17.69 16.74
N SER A 200 -1.56 18.73 16.78
CA SER A 200 -2.86 18.66 17.44
C SER A 200 -3.80 17.68 16.72
N ALA A 201 -3.83 17.68 15.38
CA ALA A 201 -4.61 16.72 14.60
C ALA A 201 -4.13 15.28 14.82
N ILE A 202 -2.81 15.03 14.79
CA ILE A 202 -2.23 13.70 15.06
C ILE A 202 -2.62 13.23 16.46
N GLY A 203 -2.50 14.11 17.47
CA GLY A 203 -2.87 13.80 18.84
C GLY A 203 -4.37 13.50 18.99
N ALA A 204 -5.23 14.32 18.39
CA ALA A 204 -6.68 14.17 18.47
C ALA A 204 -7.16 12.88 17.77
N PHE A 205 -6.80 12.69 16.49
CA PHE A 205 -7.21 11.52 15.74
C PHE A 205 -6.53 10.24 16.23
N GLY A 206 -5.23 10.31 16.55
CA GLY A 206 -4.47 9.19 17.09
C GLY A 206 -5.02 8.75 18.45
N GLY A 207 -5.31 9.70 19.34
CA GLY A 207 -5.94 9.44 20.63
C GLY A 207 -7.34 8.83 20.49
N LEU A 208 -8.18 9.39 19.62
CA LEU A 208 -9.51 8.85 19.34
C LEU A 208 -9.45 7.40 18.84
N TYR A 209 -8.59 7.13 17.83
CA TYR A 209 -8.40 5.78 17.31
C TYR A 209 -7.86 4.82 18.37
N PHE A 210 -6.93 5.27 19.22
CA PHE A 210 -6.40 4.46 20.31
C PHE A 210 -7.48 4.06 21.31
N VAL A 211 -8.36 5.00 21.69
CA VAL A 211 -9.50 4.72 22.58
C VAL A 211 -10.44 3.70 21.94
N ILE A 212 -10.83 3.91 20.69
CA ILE A 212 -11.70 2.98 19.96
C ILE A 212 -11.06 1.59 19.88
N ALA A 213 -9.79 1.52 19.50
CA ALA A 213 -9.06 0.26 19.37
C ALA A 213 -8.97 -0.48 20.71
N LYS A 214 -8.71 0.22 21.82
CA LYS A 214 -8.66 -0.37 23.17
C LYS A 214 -10.02 -0.96 23.57
N LEU A 215 -11.11 -0.23 23.32
CA LEU A 215 -12.47 -0.69 23.62
C LEU A 215 -12.86 -1.88 22.74
N ALA A 216 -12.64 -1.78 21.43
CA ALA A 216 -12.96 -2.82 20.45
C ALA A 216 -12.17 -4.12 20.71
N ARG A 217 -10.87 -4.02 21.02
CA ARG A 217 -10.01 -5.19 21.29
C ARG A 217 -10.54 -6.03 22.45
N SER A 218 -11.07 -5.40 23.50
CA SER A 218 -11.64 -6.12 24.64
C SER A 218 -12.88 -6.95 24.29
N ARG A 219 -13.67 -6.51 23.30
CA ARG A 219 -14.83 -7.25 22.79
C ARG A 219 -14.41 -8.32 21.80
N LEU A 220 -13.53 -7.98 20.85
CA LEU A 220 -13.03 -8.90 19.83
C LEU A 220 -12.35 -10.14 20.42
N VAL A 221 -11.59 -10.00 21.52
CA VAL A 221 -10.98 -11.17 22.18
C VAL A 221 -12.03 -12.08 22.80
N LYS A 222 -13.04 -11.52 23.48
CA LYS A 222 -14.13 -12.29 24.10
C LYS A 222 -14.99 -13.01 23.07
N ASP A 223 -15.30 -12.33 21.96
CA ASP A 223 -16.08 -12.89 20.86
C ASP A 223 -15.28 -13.94 20.10
N GLY A 224 -13.97 -13.72 19.91
CA GLY A 224 -13.06 -14.72 19.33
C GLY A 224 -12.96 -15.99 20.17
N GLU A 225 -12.90 -15.87 21.50
CA GLU A 225 -12.94 -17.03 22.41
C GLU A 225 -14.28 -17.77 22.37
N ARG A 226 -15.42 -17.06 22.19
CA ARG A 226 -16.73 -17.70 22.01
C ARG A 226 -16.79 -18.51 20.72
N VAL A 227 -16.38 -17.92 19.59
CA VAL A 227 -16.34 -18.61 18.29
C VAL A 227 -15.39 -19.82 18.35
N ALA A 228 -14.23 -19.69 19.00
CA ALA A 228 -13.29 -20.81 19.18
C ALA A 228 -13.86 -21.94 20.03
N ARG A 229 -14.66 -21.64 21.06
CA ARG A 229 -15.35 -22.67 21.87
C ARG A 229 -16.48 -23.35 21.09
N GLU A 230 -17.28 -22.59 20.36
CA GLU A 230 -18.42 -23.14 19.60
C GLU A 230 -17.95 -23.99 18.41
N SER A 231 -16.86 -23.61 17.73
CA SER A 231 -16.28 -24.40 16.62
C SER A 231 -15.64 -25.73 17.06
N VAL A 232 -15.40 -25.92 18.36
CA VAL A 232 -14.94 -27.21 18.94
C VAL A 232 -16.13 -28.10 19.36
N ILE A 233 -17.32 -27.53 19.54
CA ILE A 233 -18.49 -28.22 20.12
C ILE A 233 -19.48 -28.71 19.04
N VAL A 234 -19.33 -28.33 17.78
CA VAL A 234 -20.16 -28.83 16.67
C VAL A 234 -19.41 -29.94 15.91
N PRO A 235 -19.73 -31.23 16.13
CA PRO A 235 -19.23 -32.35 15.30
C PRO A 235 -19.88 -32.40 13.91
#